data_AF-A0AAD4MNX2-F1
#
_entry.id   AF-A0AAD4MNX2-F1
#
_cell.length_a   1.000
_cell.length_b   1.000
_cell.length_c   1.000
_cell.angle_alpha   90.00
_cell.angle_beta   90.00
_cell.angle_gamma   90.00
#
_symmetry.space_group_name_H-M   'P 1'
#
loop_
_entity.id
_entity.type
_entity.pdbx_description
1 polymer ?
#
loop_
_entity_poly.entity_id
_entity_poly.type
_entity_poly.pdbx_seq_one_letter_code
_entity_poly.pdbx_strand_id
1 'polypeptide(L)' 'MEKNRSVIRELLKFEFELGHSAKQAMDNINRAKGAGTVAYSTAKEWYSKFRSGNLTIEDNPRSGRPRGSRSRGCRQRC' A
#
# COMPACT_ATOMS: atom_id res chain seq x y z
N MET A 1 -6.60 -18.28 8.26
CA MET A 1 -6.35 -16.98 8.90
C MET A 1 -6.68 -15.87 7.91
N GLU A 2 -7.77 -15.14 8.13
CA GLU A 2 -8.13 -13.98 7.32
C GLU A 2 -7.06 -12.90 7.46
N LYS A 3 -6.29 -12.71 6.39
CA LYS A 3 -5.29 -11.64 6.28
C LYS A 3 -6.04 -10.36 5.93
N ASN A 4 -6.68 -9.73 6.93
CA ASN A 4 -7.33 -8.44 6.75
C ASN A 4 -6.25 -7.37 6.50
N ARG A 5 -5.90 -7.19 5.22
CA ARG A 5 -4.81 -6.30 4.76
C ARG A 5 -5.02 -4.87 5.25
N SER A 6 -6.27 -4.43 5.41
CA SER A 6 -6.64 -3.13 5.96
C SER A 6 -6.19 -2.99 7.42
N VAL A 7 -6.39 -4.02 8.26
CA VAL A 7 -5.98 -4.02 9.67
C VAL A 7 -4.45 -3.92 9.79
N ILE A 8 -3.71 -4.60 8.91
CA ILE A 8 -2.24 -4.51 8.88
C ILE A 8 -1.77 -3.08 8.57
N ARG A 9 -2.42 -2.41 7.62
CA ARG A 9 -2.09 -1.03 7.24
C ARG A 9 -2.41 -0.05 8.37
N GLU A 10 -3.51 -0.26 9.07
CA GLU A 10 -3.90 0.53 10.24
C GLU A 10 -2.87 0.40 11.38
N LEU A 11 -2.43 -0.82 11.66
CA LEU A 11 -1.36 -1.07 12.64
C LEU A 11 -0.03 -0.41 12.23
N LEU A 12 0.34 -0.49 10.95
CA LEU A 12 1.54 0.18 10.44
C LEU A 12 1.45 1.71 10.58
N LYS A 13 0.25 2.28 10.40
CA LYS A 13 0.02 3.72 10.61
C LYS A 13 0.15 4.08 12.09
N PHE A 14 -0.44 3.30 12.98
CA PHE A 14 -0.33 3.51 14.42
C PHE A 14 1.14 3.49 14.89
N GLU A 15 1.92 2.50 14.45
CA GLU A 15 3.36 2.42 14.75
C GLU A 15 4.17 3.58 14.16
N PHE A 16 3.75 4.13 13.00
CA PHE A 16 4.35 5.31 12.41
C PHE A 16 4.06 6.58 13.23
N GLU A 17 2.83 6.74 13.73
CA GLU A 17 2.44 7.84 14.62
C GLU A 17 3.16 7.77 15.98
N LEU A 18 3.49 6.56 16.45
CA LEU A 18 4.36 6.34 17.61
C LEU A 18 5.84 6.69 17.35
N GLY A 19 6.22 6.98 16.10
CA GLY A 19 7.60 7.30 15.72
C GLY A 19 8.52 6.09 15.58
N HIS A 20 7.98 4.87 15.61
CA HIS A 20 8.78 3.66 15.41
C HIS A 20 9.21 3.49 13.96
N SER A 21 10.37 2.87 13.75
CA SER A 21 10.86 2.56 12.40
C SER A 21 10.05 1.43 11.73
N ALA A 22 10.07 1.37 10.40
CA ALA A 22 9.36 0.32 9.64
C ALA A 22 9.75 -1.11 10.05
N LYS A 23 11.01 -1.30 10.47
CA LYS A 23 11.50 -2.60 10.95
C LYS A 23 10.88 -2.95 12.31
N GLN A 24 10.88 -2.02 13.26
CA GLN A 24 10.26 -2.21 14.57
C GLN A 24 8.76 -2.46 14.45
N ALA A 25 8.06 -1.69 13.62
CA ALA A 25 6.64 -1.89 13.36
C ALA A 25 6.33 -3.28 12.80
N MET A 26 7.13 -3.74 11.83
CA MET A 26 7.01 -5.09 11.29
C MET A 26 7.21 -6.16 12.37
N ASP A 27 8.26 -6.05 13.19
CA ASP A 27 8.55 -7.01 14.26
C ASP A 27 7.43 -7.02 15.32
N ASN A 28 6.94 -5.84 15.73
CA ASN A 28 5.83 -5.70 16.67
C ASN A 28 4.54 -6.35 16.12
N ILE A 29 4.20 -6.08 14.86
CA ILE A 29 3.00 -6.63 14.22
C ILE A 29 3.13 -8.15 14.06
N ASN A 30 4.29 -8.65 13.63
CA ASN A 30 4.53 -10.09 13.51
C ASN A 30 4.49 -10.78 14.88
N ARG A 31 4.92 -10.12 15.95
CA ARG A 31 4.79 -10.64 17.32
C ARG A 31 3.34 -10.67 17.80
N ALA A 32 2.54 -9.65 17.46
CA ALA A 32 1.15 -9.53 17.91
C ALA A 32 0.15 -10.38 17.10
N LYS A 33 0.34 -10.48 15.78
CA LYS A 33 -0.58 -11.17 14.86
C LYS A 33 -0.11 -12.55 14.41
N GLY A 34 1.17 -12.87 14.63
CA GLY A 34 1.80 -14.12 14.22
C GLY A 34 2.90 -13.90 13.17
N ALA A 35 3.91 -14.76 13.22
CA ALA A 35 5.07 -14.66 12.34
C ALA A 35 4.67 -14.70 10.86
N GLY A 36 5.26 -13.81 10.06
CA GLY A 36 5.00 -13.72 8.61
C GLY A 36 3.69 -13.01 8.25
N THR A 37 3.10 -12.26 9.17
CA THR A 37 1.94 -11.41 8.87
C THR A 37 2.32 -10.25 7.95
N VAL A 38 3.46 -9.59 8.21
CA VAL A 38 3.97 -8.44 7.47
C VAL A 38 5.40 -8.71 7.03
N ALA A 39 5.66 -8.51 5.74
CA ALA A 39 7.01 -8.49 5.18
C ALA A 39 7.63 -7.10 5.30
N TYR A 40 8.95 -7.05 5.44
CA TYR A 40 9.69 -5.79 5.53
C TYR A 40 9.46 -4.87 4.32
N SER A 41 9.38 -5.44 3.11
CA SER A 41 9.09 -4.70 1.88
C SER A 41 7.76 -3.95 1.97
N THR A 42 6.71 -4.64 2.44
CA THR A 42 5.38 -4.05 2.65
C THR A 42 5.45 -2.90 3.65
N ALA A 43 6.07 -3.12 4.82
CA ALA A 43 6.20 -2.08 5.83
C ALA A 43 6.94 -0.84 5.29
N LYS A 44 8.05 -1.05 4.56
CA LYS A 44 8.83 0.02 3.94
C LYS A 44 8.02 0.82 2.92
N GLU A 45 7.27 0.17 2.04
CA GLU A 45 6.42 0.86 1.06
C GLU A 45 5.36 1.74 1.72
N TRP A 46 4.69 1.24 2.76
CA TRP A 46 3.70 2.00 3.52
C TRP A 46 4.32 3.18 4.25
N TYR A 47 5.47 2.98 4.88
CA TYR A 47 6.21 4.05 5.53
C TYR A 47 6.64 5.15 4.55
N SER A 48 7.03 4.81 3.33
CA SER A 48 7.31 5.81 2.28
C SER A 48 6.05 6.62 1.92
N LYS A 49 4.87 5.99 1.87
CA LYS A 49 3.59 6.67 1.62
C LYS A 49 3.17 7.57 2.80
N PHE A 50 3.36 7.12 4.02
CA PHE A 50 3.06 7.92 5.21
C PHE A 50 3.95 9.16 5.29
N ARG A 51 5.24 9.03 4.92
CA ARG A 51 6.17 10.17 4.80
C ARG A 51 5.77 11.15 3.70
N SER A 52 5.11 10.71 2.63
CA SER A 52 4.60 11.61 1.59
C SER A 52 3.28 12.29 1.97
N GLY A 53 2.87 12.23 3.25
CA GLY A 53 1.62 12.82 3.75
C GLY A 53 0.37 12.03 3.38
N ASN A 54 0.51 10.86 2.77
CA ASN A 54 -0.62 10.03 2.40
C ASN A 54 -0.90 8.99 3.49
N LEU A 55 -1.65 9.41 4.51
CA LEU A 55 -2.06 8.60 5.66
C LEU A 55 -3.35 7.80 5.42
N THR A 56 -3.82 7.73 4.16
CA THR A 56 -5.01 6.95 3.83
C THR A 56 -4.71 5.45 3.87
N ILE A 57 -5.53 4.73 4.63
CA ILE A 57 -5.44 3.27 4.83
C ILE A 57 -6.04 2.52 3.62
N GLU A 58 -6.95 3.18 2.92
CA GLU A 58 -7.64 2.66 1.75
C GLU A 58 -6.68 2.52 0.56
N ASP A 59 -6.83 1.42 -0.18
CA ASP A 59 -6.20 1.30 -1.48
C ASP A 59 -6.85 2.36 -2.37
N ASN A 60 -6.12 3.41 -2.75
CA ASN A 60 -6.61 4.36 -3.73
C ASN A 60 -7.13 3.55 -4.93
N PRO A 61 -8.36 3.78 -5.42
CA PRO A 61 -8.93 2.99 -6.50
C PRO A 61 -7.90 2.88 -7.61
N ARG A 62 -7.47 1.65 -7.91
CA ARG A 62 -6.50 1.38 -8.98
C ARG A 62 -7.03 2.11 -10.21
N SER A 63 -6.35 3.16 -10.63
CA SER A 63 -6.65 3.85 -11.88
C SER A 63 -6.41 2.83 -12.99
N GLY A 64 -7.48 2.11 -13.33
CA GLY A 64 -7.45 1.13 -14.41
C GLY A 64 -7.15 1.89 -15.70
N ARG A 65 -6.21 1.36 -16.49
CA ARG A 65 -5.92 1.83 -17.84
C ARG A 65 -7.25 2.10 -18.56
N PRO A 66 -7.52 3.32 -19.06
CA PRO A 66 -8.77 3.60 -19.76
C PRO A 66 -8.89 2.60 -20.91
N ARG A 67 -9.97 1.81 -20.91
CA ARG A 67 -10.27 0.88 -22.01
C ARG A 67 -10.49 1.74 -23.25
N GLY A 68 -9.61 1.60 -24.22
CA GLY A 68 -9.42 2.54 -25.30
C GLY A 68 -10.74 2.96 -25.97
N SER A 69 -10.97 4.27 -26.01
CA SER A 69 -11.72 4.85 -27.11
C SER A 69 -10.97 4.51 -28.39
N ARG A 70 -11.62 3.76 -29.27
CA ARG A 70 -11.10 3.49 -30.61
C ARG A 70 -10.95 4.82 -31.33
N SER A 71 -9.73 5.35 -31.41
CA SER A 71 -9.38 6.40 -32.35
C SER A 71 -9.44 5.82 -33.77
N ARG A 72 -10.63 5.82 -34.37
CA ARG A 72 -10.78 5.72 -35.83
C ARG A 72 -10.31 7.04 -36.40
N GLY A 73 -9.07 7.08 -36.87
CA GLY A 73 -8.50 8.31 -37.39
C GLY A 73 -7.08 8.15 -37.93
N CYS A 74 -6.84 7.13 -38.74
CA CYS A 74 -5.69 7.16 -39.65
C CYS A 74 -6.23 7.44 -41.05
N ARG A 75 -6.10 8.70 -41.48
CA ARG A 75 -6.26 9.09 -42.87
C ARG A 75 -5.05 8.53 -43.61
N GLN A 76 -5.23 7.44 -44.35
CA GLN A 76 -4.21 7.00 -45.29
C GLN A 76 -4.25 7.97 -46.48
N ARG A 77 -3.30 8.90 -46.52
CA ARG A 77 -2.86 9.57 -47.73
C ARG A 77 -1.34 9.49 -47.72
N CYS A 78 -0.81 8.52 -48.45
CA CYS A 78 0.44 8.51 -49.21
C CYS A 78 0.31 7.30 -50.14
#